data_AF-A0A6A4ZR55-F1
#
_entry.id   AF-A0A6A4ZR55-F1
#
_cell.length_a   1.000
_cell.length_b   1.000
_cell.length_c   1.000
_cell.angle_alpha   90.00
_cell.angle_beta   90.00
_cell.angle_gamma   90.00
#
_symmetry.space_group_name_H-M   'P 1'
#
loop_
_entity.id
_entity.type
_entity.pdbx_description
1 polymer ?
#
loop_
_entity_poly.entity_id
_entity_poly.type
_entity_poly.pdbx_seq_one_letter_code
_entity_poly.pdbx_strand_id
1 'polypeptide(L)'
;MSEVQAIVEKLNKDPFNHNFTLVAFDEKSNFELLQVLNEVFAEMDSRHKIDIRDELDEQRTYRYMETLQLLKYQLPPDMDSFREGLSHGERYVVYPILYWALKNFNVHKKRAYLGRFLAPLQVPQEFLGNDSLNTMHEHYKALQNEFKGVHKQVEQLRTSKIRPGELRKEITQLEEESHQLSEKIAHLKKKTASEVPPPPTTYIQDPPFMHVNE
;
A
#
# COMPACT_ATOMS: atom_id res chain seq x y z
N MET A 1 -3.80 -26.77 0.93
CA MET A 1 -4.80 -25.89 0.29
C MET A 1 -4.78 -26.15 -1.19
N SER A 2 -5.95 -26.36 -1.82
CA SER A 2 -6.03 -26.45 -3.27
C SER A 2 -5.78 -25.06 -3.90
N GLU A 3 -5.39 -25.02 -5.18
CA GLU A 3 -5.14 -23.76 -5.89
C GLU A 3 -6.40 -22.88 -5.91
N VAL A 4 -7.58 -23.48 -6.13
CA VAL A 4 -8.88 -22.80 -6.11
C VAL A 4 -9.17 -22.17 -4.75
N GLN A 5 -8.84 -22.85 -3.64
CA GLN A 5 -9.00 -22.29 -2.31
C GLN A 5 -8.16 -21.04 -2.11
N ALA A 6 -6.89 -21.06 -2.56
CA ALA A 6 -6.01 -19.90 -2.47
C ALA A 6 -6.47 -18.74 -3.36
N ILE A 7 -7.02 -19.02 -4.55
CA ILE A 7 -7.60 -18.00 -5.43
C ILE A 7 -8.77 -17.30 -4.73
N VAL A 8 -9.76 -18.06 -4.25
CA VAL A 8 -10.96 -17.51 -3.60
C VAL A 8 -10.59 -16.70 -2.35
N GLU A 9 -9.68 -17.22 -1.52
CA GLU A 9 -9.22 -16.51 -0.31
C GLU A 9 -8.59 -15.15 -0.65
N LYS A 10 -7.85 -15.05 -1.76
CA LYS A 10 -7.22 -13.81 -2.20
C LYS A 10 -8.20 -12.84 -2.85
N LEU A 11 -9.14 -13.34 -3.66
CA LEU A 11 -10.17 -12.52 -4.30
C LEU A 11 -11.17 -11.94 -3.30
N ASN A 12 -11.38 -12.59 -2.15
CA ASN A 12 -12.25 -12.06 -1.10
C ASN A 12 -11.55 -11.01 -0.20
N LYS A 13 -10.25 -10.77 -0.40
CA LYS A 13 -9.47 -9.77 0.34
C LYS A 13 -9.31 -8.50 -0.50
N ASP A 14 -8.87 -7.43 0.14
CA ASP A 14 -8.41 -6.22 -0.53
C ASP A 14 -7.32 -6.55 -1.58
N PRO A 15 -7.35 -5.94 -2.79
CA PRO A 15 -8.24 -4.87 -3.25
C PRO A 15 -9.57 -5.32 -3.89
N PHE A 16 -9.78 -6.61 -4.08
CA PHE A 16 -10.89 -7.15 -4.87
C PHE A 16 -12.21 -7.21 -4.11
N ASN A 17 -12.15 -7.56 -2.82
CA ASN A 17 -13.30 -7.55 -1.90
C ASN A 17 -14.54 -8.31 -2.43
N HIS A 18 -14.31 -9.42 -3.15
CA HIS A 18 -15.38 -10.33 -3.52
C HIS A 18 -15.93 -11.08 -2.30
N ASN A 19 -17.05 -11.76 -2.50
CA ASN A 19 -17.64 -12.67 -1.51
C ASN A 19 -17.88 -14.05 -2.11
N PHE A 20 -16.88 -14.58 -2.83
CA PHE A 20 -16.98 -15.89 -3.46
C PHE A 20 -16.93 -17.02 -2.44
N THR A 21 -17.80 -18.01 -2.61
CA THR A 21 -17.62 -19.33 -2.02
C THR A 21 -16.86 -20.22 -3.02
N LEU A 22 -16.28 -21.34 -2.55
CA LEU A 22 -15.58 -22.27 -3.46
C LEU A 22 -16.51 -22.81 -4.54
N VAL A 23 -17.75 -23.13 -4.18
CA VAL A 23 -18.77 -23.65 -5.12
C VAL A 23 -19.14 -22.58 -6.15
N ALA A 24 -19.49 -21.37 -5.68
CA ALA A 24 -19.88 -20.28 -6.59
C ALA A 24 -18.75 -19.84 -7.52
N PHE A 25 -17.48 -19.95 -7.08
CA PHE A 25 -16.34 -19.69 -7.94
C PHE A 25 -16.15 -20.82 -8.97
N ASP A 26 -16.29 -22.07 -8.57
CA ASP A 26 -16.13 -23.22 -9.46
C ASP A 26 -17.28 -23.39 -10.45
N GLU A 27 -18.45 -22.79 -10.18
CA GLU A 27 -19.58 -22.76 -11.12
C GLU A 27 -19.45 -21.67 -12.18
N LYS A 28 -18.44 -20.79 -12.10
CA LYS A 28 -18.23 -19.71 -13.08
C LYS A 28 -18.06 -20.27 -14.49
N SER A 29 -18.75 -19.63 -15.43
CA SER A 29 -18.52 -19.81 -16.86
C SER A 29 -17.13 -19.32 -17.25
N ASN A 30 -16.63 -19.79 -18.39
CA ASN A 30 -15.32 -19.37 -18.90
C ASN A 30 -15.24 -17.85 -19.09
N PHE A 31 -16.33 -17.21 -19.51
CA PHE A 31 -16.38 -15.75 -19.66
C PHE A 31 -16.29 -15.03 -18.31
N GLU A 32 -16.99 -15.51 -17.28
CA GLU A 32 -16.87 -14.93 -15.94
C GLU A 32 -15.45 -15.09 -15.37
N LEU A 33 -14.76 -16.18 -15.70
CA LEU A 33 -13.35 -16.35 -15.34
C LEU A 33 -12.44 -15.35 -16.06
N LEU A 34 -12.71 -15.03 -17.33
CA LEU A 34 -12.02 -13.96 -18.05
C LEU A 34 -12.28 -12.59 -17.43
N GLN A 35 -13.48 -12.32 -16.94
CA GLN A 35 -13.79 -11.08 -16.21
C GLN A 35 -12.98 -10.98 -14.91
N VAL A 36 -12.93 -12.06 -14.13
CA VAL A 36 -12.13 -12.11 -12.89
C VAL A 36 -10.64 -11.92 -13.22
N LEU A 37 -10.13 -12.57 -14.27
CA LEU A 37 -8.75 -12.39 -14.71
C LEU A 37 -8.47 -10.94 -15.14
N ASN A 38 -9.40 -10.32 -15.89
CA ASN A 38 -9.27 -8.93 -16.29
C ASN A 38 -9.19 -8.00 -15.07
N GLU A 39 -10.03 -8.25 -14.06
CA GLU A 39 -10.05 -7.47 -12.81
C GLU A 39 -8.73 -7.58 -12.06
N VAL A 40 -8.17 -8.79 -11.95
CA VAL A 40 -6.83 -9.00 -11.35
C VAL A 40 -5.77 -8.21 -12.09
N PHE A 41 -5.79 -8.21 -13.42
CA PHE A 41 -4.86 -7.42 -14.22
C PHE A 41 -5.14 -5.91 -14.12
N ALA A 42 -6.38 -5.47 -14.03
CA ALA A 42 -6.79 -4.07 -13.88
C ALA A 42 -6.34 -3.45 -12.56
N GLU A 43 -6.27 -4.27 -11.51
CA GLU A 43 -5.70 -3.87 -10.21
C GLU A 43 -4.17 -3.80 -10.21
N MET A 44 -3.50 -4.46 -11.16
CA MET A 44 -2.06 -4.32 -11.39
C MET A 44 -1.73 -3.14 -12.31
N ASP A 45 -2.54 -2.93 -13.36
CA ASP A 45 -2.35 -1.91 -14.38
C ASP A 45 -3.70 -1.39 -14.90
N SER A 46 -3.95 -0.08 -14.73
CA SER A 46 -5.22 0.54 -15.11
C SER A 46 -5.54 0.48 -16.60
N ARG A 47 -4.56 0.16 -17.47
CA ARG A 47 -4.80 -0.08 -18.91
C ARG A 47 -5.73 -1.26 -19.18
N HIS A 48 -5.90 -2.15 -18.20
CA HIS A 48 -6.84 -3.27 -18.30
C HIS A 48 -8.25 -2.92 -17.79
N LYS A 49 -8.51 -1.68 -17.35
CA LYS A 49 -9.85 -1.19 -16.96
C LYS A 49 -10.72 -0.91 -18.19
N ILE A 50 -11.01 -1.96 -18.95
CA ILE A 50 -11.89 -1.94 -20.12
C ILE A 50 -12.97 -3.00 -19.95
N ASP A 51 -14.13 -2.80 -20.56
CA ASP A 51 -15.15 -3.85 -20.64
C ASP A 51 -14.74 -4.86 -21.71
N ILE A 52 -14.47 -6.10 -21.29
CA ILE A 52 -14.05 -7.18 -22.19
C ILE A 52 -15.16 -7.66 -23.12
N ARG A 53 -16.41 -7.20 -22.93
CA ARG A 53 -17.53 -7.44 -23.86
C ARG A 53 -17.41 -6.61 -25.13
N ASP A 54 -16.72 -5.47 -25.04
CA ASP A 54 -16.49 -4.54 -26.15
C ASP A 54 -15.14 -4.78 -26.84
N GLU A 55 -14.43 -5.85 -26.46
CA GLU A 55 -13.10 -6.19 -26.98
C GLU A 55 -13.17 -7.51 -27.77
N LEU A 56 -12.50 -7.56 -28.93
CA LEU A 56 -12.37 -8.81 -29.69
C LEU A 56 -11.52 -9.83 -28.92
N ASP A 57 -11.87 -11.10 -29.00
CA ASP A 57 -11.18 -12.18 -28.30
C ASP A 57 -9.66 -12.23 -28.59
N GLU A 58 -9.29 -12.02 -29.86
CA GLU A 58 -7.89 -11.96 -30.28
C GLU A 58 -7.14 -10.78 -29.65
N GLN A 59 -7.77 -9.61 -29.56
CA GLN A 59 -7.19 -8.40 -28.96
C GLN A 59 -6.99 -8.59 -27.44
N ARG A 60 -8.01 -9.13 -26.77
CA ARG A 60 -7.95 -9.48 -25.35
C ARG A 60 -6.82 -10.48 -25.08
N THR A 61 -6.75 -11.53 -25.88
CA THR A 61 -5.74 -12.58 -25.76
C THR A 61 -4.34 -12.01 -25.95
N TYR A 62 -4.14 -11.17 -26.98
CA TYR A 62 -2.86 -10.49 -27.21
C TYR A 62 -2.46 -9.63 -26.00
N ARG A 63 -3.38 -8.80 -25.50
CA ARG A 63 -3.15 -7.95 -24.32
C ARG A 63 -2.80 -8.77 -23.07
N TYR A 64 -3.50 -9.87 -22.81
CA TYR A 64 -3.17 -10.77 -21.70
C TYR A 64 -1.80 -11.43 -21.87
N MET A 65 -1.47 -11.85 -23.09
CA MET A 65 -0.16 -12.43 -23.41
C MET A 65 0.98 -11.45 -23.17
N GLU A 66 0.84 -10.19 -23.60
CA GLU A 66 1.82 -9.13 -23.32
C GLU A 66 2.00 -8.92 -21.81
N THR A 67 0.90 -8.87 -21.06
CA THR A 67 0.93 -8.72 -19.60
C THR A 67 1.63 -9.90 -18.93
N LEU A 68 1.32 -11.14 -19.32
CA LEU A 68 1.98 -12.33 -18.79
C LEU A 68 3.49 -12.32 -19.07
N GLN A 69 3.91 -11.93 -20.28
CA GLN A 69 5.32 -11.80 -20.64
C GLN A 69 6.03 -10.67 -19.86
N LEU A 70 5.37 -9.53 -19.68
CA LEU A 70 5.87 -8.42 -18.88
C LEU A 70 6.12 -8.83 -17.42
N LEU A 71 5.13 -9.54 -16.86
CA LEU A 71 5.16 -10.04 -15.49
C LEU A 71 6.07 -11.27 -15.32
N LYS A 72 6.62 -11.83 -16.41
CA LYS A 72 7.48 -13.04 -16.45
C LYS A 72 6.76 -14.29 -15.94
N TYR A 73 5.50 -14.44 -16.33
CA TYR A 73 4.82 -15.73 -16.25
C TYR A 73 5.57 -16.78 -17.09
N GLN A 74 5.66 -18.00 -16.58
CA GLN A 74 6.29 -19.11 -17.31
C GLN A 74 5.27 -19.66 -18.30
N LEU A 75 5.43 -19.30 -19.57
CA LEU A 75 4.55 -19.78 -20.63
C LEU A 75 4.82 -21.26 -20.95
N PRO A 76 3.78 -22.05 -21.24
CA PRO A 76 3.96 -23.44 -21.63
C PRO A 76 4.63 -23.56 -23.01
N PRO A 77 5.22 -24.72 -23.36
CA PRO A 77 5.84 -24.94 -24.66
C PRO A 77 4.84 -24.85 -25.83
N ASP A 78 3.62 -25.37 -25.62
CA ASP A 78 2.53 -25.32 -26.61
C ASP A 78 1.80 -23.97 -26.51
N MET A 79 2.30 -23.00 -27.27
CA MET A 79 1.79 -21.64 -27.27
C MET A 79 0.44 -21.49 -27.95
N ASP A 80 0.13 -22.33 -28.94
CA ASP A 80 -1.09 -22.18 -29.73
C ASP A 80 -2.29 -22.70 -28.94
N SER A 81 -2.18 -23.89 -28.35
CA SER A 81 -3.20 -24.41 -27.43
C SER A 81 -3.39 -23.51 -26.21
N PHE A 82 -2.30 -22.90 -25.71
CA PHE A 82 -2.38 -21.96 -24.59
C PHE A 82 -3.13 -20.68 -24.96
N ARG A 83 -2.85 -20.10 -26.14
CA ARG A 83 -3.56 -18.91 -26.64
C ARG A 83 -5.03 -19.21 -26.89
N GLU A 84 -5.33 -20.36 -27.49
CA GLU A 84 -6.71 -20.79 -27.74
C GLU A 84 -7.48 -20.95 -26.42
N GLY A 85 -6.89 -21.66 -25.45
CA GLY A 85 -7.51 -21.83 -24.13
C GLY A 85 -7.66 -20.51 -23.37
N LEU A 86 -6.68 -19.60 -23.47
CA LEU A 86 -6.76 -18.26 -22.88
C LEU A 86 -7.85 -17.42 -23.54
N SER A 87 -7.99 -17.51 -24.87
CA SER A 87 -9.02 -16.79 -25.62
C SER A 87 -10.42 -17.20 -25.17
N HIS A 88 -10.64 -18.50 -24.99
CA HIS A 88 -11.93 -19.06 -24.59
C HIS A 88 -12.17 -19.10 -23.09
N GLY A 89 -11.21 -18.66 -22.25
CA GLY A 89 -11.37 -18.64 -20.79
C GLY A 89 -11.33 -20.01 -20.15
N GLU A 90 -10.63 -20.97 -20.75
CA GLU A 90 -10.59 -22.35 -20.30
C GLU A 90 -10.00 -22.47 -18.88
N ARG A 91 -10.68 -23.24 -18.03
CA ARG A 91 -10.34 -23.36 -16.60
C ARG A 91 -8.90 -23.81 -16.37
N TYR A 92 -8.43 -24.78 -17.17
CA TYR A 92 -7.07 -25.32 -17.07
C TYR A 92 -5.98 -24.30 -17.44
N VAL A 93 -6.34 -23.19 -18.10
CA VAL A 93 -5.44 -22.06 -18.40
C VAL A 93 -5.62 -20.94 -17.38
N VAL A 94 -6.86 -20.53 -17.09
CA VAL A 94 -7.13 -19.35 -16.26
C VAL A 94 -6.82 -19.60 -14.79
N TYR A 95 -7.10 -20.78 -14.23
CA TYR A 95 -6.83 -21.07 -12.82
C TYR A 95 -5.33 -20.99 -12.48
N PRO A 96 -4.39 -21.61 -13.23
CA PRO A 96 -2.96 -21.44 -12.98
C PRO A 96 -2.49 -19.99 -13.07
N ILE A 97 -3.03 -19.20 -14.02
CA ILE A 97 -2.70 -17.79 -14.15
C ILE A 97 -3.16 -17.01 -12.92
N LEU A 98 -4.43 -17.17 -12.51
CA LEU A 98 -5.00 -16.51 -11.33
C LEU A 98 -4.23 -16.86 -10.06
N TYR A 99 -3.97 -18.15 -9.83
CA TYR A 99 -3.22 -18.60 -8.67
C TYR A 99 -1.81 -17.97 -8.63
N TRP A 100 -1.09 -17.99 -9.76
CA TRP A 100 0.24 -17.38 -9.86
C TRP A 100 0.22 -15.86 -9.65
N ALA A 101 -0.76 -15.18 -10.26
CA ALA A 101 -0.92 -13.73 -10.18
C ALA A 101 -1.25 -13.27 -8.76
N LEU A 102 -2.15 -13.98 -8.07
CA LEU A 102 -2.60 -13.64 -6.73
C LEU A 102 -1.58 -14.02 -5.64
N LYS A 103 -0.80 -15.10 -5.84
CA LYS A 103 0.21 -15.55 -4.87
C LYS A 103 1.27 -14.48 -4.60
N ASN A 104 1.71 -13.76 -5.64
CA ASN A 104 2.73 -12.71 -5.56
C ASN A 104 2.21 -11.35 -6.03
N PHE A 105 0.94 -11.04 -5.74
CA PHE A 105 0.21 -9.91 -6.29
C PHE A 105 0.96 -8.57 -6.22
N ASN A 106 1.50 -8.19 -5.05
CA ASN A 106 2.23 -6.93 -4.89
C ASN A 106 3.54 -6.85 -5.70
N VAL A 107 4.21 -8.00 -5.88
CA VAL A 107 5.42 -8.07 -6.71
C VAL A 107 5.05 -7.84 -8.17
N HIS A 108 3.97 -8.47 -8.64
CA HIS A 108 3.47 -8.31 -10.00
C HIS A 108 2.95 -6.90 -10.25
N LYS A 109 2.20 -6.31 -9.32
CA LYS A 109 1.74 -4.92 -9.37
C LYS A 109 2.91 -3.94 -9.49
N LYS A 110 3.95 -4.10 -8.67
CA LYS A 110 5.19 -3.33 -8.77
C LYS A 110 5.88 -3.52 -10.12
N ARG A 111 5.89 -4.75 -10.65
CA ARG A 111 6.49 -5.07 -11.94
C ARG A 111 5.73 -4.46 -13.11
N ALA A 112 4.40 -4.49 -13.10
CA ALA A 112 3.55 -3.83 -14.08
C ALA A 112 3.83 -2.32 -14.10
N TYR A 113 3.84 -1.70 -12.92
CA TYR A 113 4.18 -0.29 -12.75
C TYR A 113 5.56 0.06 -13.32
N LEU A 114 6.61 -0.67 -12.93
CA LEU A 114 7.96 -0.44 -13.43
C LEU A 114 8.07 -0.72 -14.94
N GLY A 115 7.36 -1.73 -15.43
CA GLY A 115 7.31 -2.12 -16.83
C GLY A 115 6.92 -0.97 -17.75
N ARG A 116 5.95 -0.13 -17.33
CA ARG A 116 5.52 1.05 -18.09
C ARG A 116 6.65 2.04 -18.39
N PHE A 117 7.62 2.16 -17.49
CA PHE A 117 8.69 3.16 -17.60
C PHE A 117 10.03 2.56 -18.02
N LEU A 118 10.23 1.26 -17.77
CA LEU A 118 11.51 0.59 -17.92
C LEU A 118 11.54 -0.49 -19.01
N ALA A 119 10.42 -0.76 -19.68
CA ALA A 119 10.43 -1.64 -20.85
C ALA A 119 11.44 -1.11 -21.89
N PRO A 120 12.28 -2.00 -22.44
CA PRO A 120 13.27 -1.60 -23.44
C PRO A 120 12.54 -1.18 -24.72
N LEU A 121 12.82 0.05 -25.17
CA LEU A 121 12.46 0.47 -26.51
C LEU A 121 13.42 -0.22 -27.49
N GLN A 122 12.89 -1.09 -28.35
CA GLN A 122 13.67 -1.70 -29.42
C GLN A 122 13.82 -0.68 -30.55
N VAL A 123 14.98 -0.02 -30.62
CA VAL A 123 15.30 0.92 -31.70
C VAL A 123 16.04 0.14 -32.79
N PRO A 124 15.50 0.05 -34.01
CA PRO A 124 16.20 -0.58 -35.13
C PRO A 124 17.57 0.06 -35.39
N GLN A 125 18.56 -0.76 -35.75
CA GLN A 125 19.95 -0.31 -35.87
C GLN A 125 20.13 0.77 -36.94
N GLU A 126 19.29 0.79 -37.98
CA GLU A 126 19.32 1.82 -39.02
C GLU A 126 19.10 3.25 -38.47
N PHE A 127 18.42 3.39 -37.34
CA PHE A 127 18.18 4.69 -36.70
C PHE A 127 19.30 5.13 -35.75
N LEU A 128 20.15 4.20 -35.30
CA LEU A 128 21.25 4.50 -34.38
C LEU A 128 22.44 5.20 -35.09
N GLY A 129 22.52 5.11 -36.42
CA GLY A 129 23.51 5.85 -37.21
C GLY A 129 23.20 7.34 -37.37
N ASN A 130 22.02 7.79 -36.93
CA ASN A 130 21.67 9.21 -36.89
C ASN A 130 22.06 9.80 -35.53
N ASP A 131 23.03 10.71 -35.52
CA ASP A 131 23.58 11.32 -34.31
C ASP A 131 22.48 11.93 -33.40
N SER A 132 21.50 12.61 -33.98
CA SER A 132 20.41 13.24 -33.22
C SER A 132 19.51 12.20 -32.55
N LEU A 133 19.21 11.09 -33.22
CA LEU A 133 18.41 10.00 -32.65
C LEU A 133 19.19 9.24 -31.58
N ASN A 134 20.50 9.04 -31.78
CA ASN A 134 21.36 8.41 -30.79
C ASN A 134 21.44 9.28 -29.51
N THR A 135 21.65 10.59 -29.63
CA THR A 135 21.62 11.51 -28.48
C THR A 135 20.27 11.47 -27.74
N MET A 136 19.15 11.44 -28.47
CA MET A 136 17.82 11.32 -27.88
C MET A 136 17.65 9.99 -27.12
N HIS A 137 18.15 8.88 -27.70
CA HIS A 137 18.11 7.57 -27.07
C HIS A 137 18.97 7.53 -25.79
N GLU A 138 20.17 8.09 -25.82
CA GLU A 138 21.04 8.23 -24.64
C GLU A 138 20.35 9.04 -23.54
N HIS A 139 19.71 10.16 -23.88
CA HIS A 139 18.95 10.97 -22.93
C HIS A 139 17.78 10.18 -22.32
N TYR A 140 17.03 9.44 -23.13
CA TYR A 140 15.97 8.55 -22.66
C TYR A 140 16.50 7.51 -21.65
N LYS A 141 17.65 6.90 -21.93
CA LYS A 141 18.29 5.92 -21.02
C LYS A 141 18.77 6.58 -19.73
N ALA A 142 19.25 7.82 -19.79
CA ALA A 142 19.62 8.60 -18.61
C ALA A 142 18.40 8.85 -17.70
N LEU A 143 17.27 9.30 -18.28
CA LEU A 143 16.00 9.47 -17.55
C LEU A 143 15.50 8.17 -16.93
N GLN A 144 15.59 7.04 -17.63
CA GLN A 144 15.26 5.73 -17.06
C GLN A 144 16.13 5.38 -15.84
N ASN A 145 17.42 5.73 -15.87
CA ASN A 145 18.33 5.46 -14.75
C ASN A 145 18.07 6.39 -13.57
N GLU A 146 17.79 7.66 -13.83
CA GLU A 146 17.34 8.61 -12.80
C GLU A 146 16.06 8.11 -12.12
N PHE A 147 15.05 7.70 -12.91
CA PHE A 147 13.81 7.12 -12.40
C PHE A 147 14.08 5.90 -11.50
N LYS A 148 14.97 4.98 -11.89
CA LYS A 148 15.34 3.84 -11.03
C LYS A 148 15.94 4.30 -9.70
N GLY A 149 16.81 5.31 -9.73
CA GLY A 149 17.45 5.89 -8.55
C GLY A 149 16.41 6.47 -7.59
N VAL A 150 15.59 7.40 -8.08
CA VAL A 150 14.53 8.06 -7.29
C VAL A 150 13.53 7.04 -6.77
N HIS A 151 13.06 6.11 -7.62
CA HIS A 151 12.13 5.07 -7.21
C HIS A 151 12.70 4.19 -6.09
N LYS A 152 13.98 3.80 -6.18
CA LYS A 152 14.64 3.00 -5.13
C LYS A 152 14.72 3.78 -3.81
N GLN A 153 15.03 5.08 -3.85
CA GLN A 153 15.04 5.93 -2.66
C GLN A 153 13.65 6.03 -2.03
N VAL A 154 12.59 6.27 -2.83
CA VAL A 154 11.21 6.33 -2.34
C VAL A 154 10.79 5.02 -1.67
N GLU A 155 11.13 3.87 -2.26
CA GLU A 155 10.83 2.56 -1.68
C GLU A 155 11.58 2.31 -0.37
N GLN A 156 12.83 2.74 -0.27
CA GLN A 156 13.60 2.69 0.98
C GLN A 156 12.94 3.56 2.06
N LEU A 157 12.51 4.78 1.71
CA LEU A 157 11.82 5.68 2.64
C LEU A 157 10.47 5.10 3.08
N ARG A 158 9.68 4.52 2.18
CA ARG A 158 8.39 3.88 2.51
C ARG A 158 8.53 2.63 3.38
N THR A 159 9.63 1.90 3.22
CA THR A 159 9.95 0.73 4.05
C THR A 159 10.59 1.13 5.39
N SER A 160 11.15 2.34 5.48
CA SER A 160 11.72 2.84 6.72
C SER A 160 10.60 2.92 7.78
N LYS A 161 10.82 2.30 8.93
CA LYS A 161 9.82 2.11 10.01
C LYS A 161 9.39 3.40 10.72
N ILE A 162 9.71 4.58 10.17
CA ILE A 162 9.21 5.82 10.74
C ILE A 162 7.71 5.82 10.47
N ARG A 163 6.92 5.74 11.54
CA ARG A 163 5.47 5.80 11.50
C ARG A 163 5.06 7.14 12.12
N PRO A 164 5.04 8.24 11.34
CA PRO A 164 4.77 9.56 11.87
C PRO A 164 3.41 9.64 12.58
N GLY A 165 2.44 8.82 12.15
CA GLY A 165 1.13 8.72 12.79
C GLY A 165 1.17 8.06 14.18
N GLU A 166 2.00 7.04 14.38
CA GLU A 166 2.18 6.41 15.71
C GLU A 166 2.94 7.35 16.65
N LEU A 167 4.00 8.00 16.15
CA LEU A 167 4.74 9.02 16.90
C LEU A 167 3.84 10.19 17.30
N ARG A 168 2.94 10.65 16.41
CA ARG A 168 1.96 11.70 16.75
C ARG A 168 0.98 11.26 17.83
N LYS A 169 0.47 10.02 17.76
CA LYS A 169 -0.41 9.48 18.81
C LYS A 169 0.30 9.38 20.16
N GLU A 170 1.54 8.90 20.15
CA GLU A 170 2.37 8.82 21.35
C GLU A 170 2.66 10.21 21.94
N ILE A 171 2.96 11.21 21.11
CA ILE A 171 3.12 12.60 21.55
C ILE A 171 1.84 13.12 22.23
N THR A 172 0.67 12.96 21.60
CA THR A 172 -0.60 13.42 22.17
C THR A 172 -0.91 12.71 23.49
N GLN A 173 -0.66 11.41 23.57
CA GLN A 173 -0.83 10.65 24.81
C GLN A 173 0.09 11.17 25.92
N LEU A 174 1.37 11.41 25.63
CA LEU A 174 2.33 11.95 26.59
C LEU A 174 1.99 13.38 27.04
N GLU A 175 1.42 14.20 26.14
CA GLU A 175 0.93 15.54 26.45
C GLU A 175 -0.27 15.48 27.42
N GLU A 176 -1.24 14.59 27.17
CA GLU A 176 -2.39 14.37 28.07
C GLU A 176 -1.95 13.87 29.45
N GLU A 177 -1.03 12.90 29.50
CA GLU A 177 -0.48 12.37 30.76
C GLU A 177 0.25 13.46 31.57
N SER A 178 1.04 14.30 30.88
CA SER A 178 1.74 15.43 31.50
C SER A 178 0.77 16.45 32.11
N HIS A 179 -0.32 16.74 31.39
CA HIS A 179 -1.37 17.65 31.89
C HIS A 179 -2.05 17.08 33.14
N GLN A 180 -2.48 15.82 33.10
CA GLN A 180 -3.11 15.15 34.25
C GLN A 180 -2.18 15.09 35.47
N LEU A 181 -0.89 14.81 35.27
CA LEU A 181 0.11 14.81 36.34
C LEU A 181 0.26 16.21 36.95
N SER A 182 0.30 17.25 36.12
CA SER A 182 0.39 18.64 36.57
C SER A 182 -0.82 19.06 37.41
N GLU A 183 -2.04 18.69 36.99
CA GLU A 183 -3.26 18.95 37.76
C GLU A 183 -3.26 18.22 39.11
N LYS A 184 -2.86 16.94 39.12
CA LYS A 184 -2.73 16.16 40.37
C LYS A 184 -1.74 16.80 41.34
N ILE A 185 -0.58 17.25 40.84
CA ILE A 185 0.42 17.94 41.67
C ILE A 185 -0.15 19.25 42.23
N ALA A 186 -0.83 20.06 41.41
CA ALA A 186 -1.44 21.31 41.85
C ALA A 186 -2.50 21.07 42.95
N HIS A 187 -3.34 20.05 42.77
CA HIS A 187 -4.36 19.68 43.74
C HIS A 187 -3.74 19.17 45.07
N LEU A 188 -2.70 18.34 45.01
CA LEU A 188 -1.98 17.88 46.20
C LEU A 188 -1.32 19.06 46.95
N LYS A 189 -0.63 19.95 46.23
CA LYS A 189 -0.05 21.16 46.84
C LYS A 189 -1.10 22.02 47.53
N LYS A 190 -2.28 22.19 46.93
CA LYS A 190 -3.39 22.95 47.54
C LYS A 190 -3.89 22.30 48.83
N LYS A 191 -4.06 20.97 48.85
CA LYS A 191 -4.45 20.23 50.06
C LYS A 191 -3.42 20.36 51.17
N THR A 192 -2.14 20.15 50.86
CA THR A 192 -1.05 20.26 51.84
C THR A 192 -0.93 21.69 52.39
N ALA A 193 -1.14 22.72 51.57
CA ALA A 193 -1.14 24.11 52.03
C ALA A 193 -2.34 24.45 52.93
N SER A 194 -3.49 23.80 52.75
CA SER A 194 -4.67 24.00 53.62
C SER A 194 -4.60 23.27 54.96
N GLU A 195 -3.69 22.30 55.12
CA GLU A 195 -3.49 21.56 56.37
C GLU A 195 -2.42 22.19 57.29
N VAL A 196 -1.71 23.23 56.84
CA VAL A 196 -0.77 23.98 57.70
C VAL A 196 -1.59 24.99 58.54
N PRO A 197 -1.65 24.84 59.88
CA PRO A 197 -2.38 25.79 60.73
C PRO A 197 -1.72 27.17 60.65
N PRO A 198 -2.49 28.28 60.74
CA PRO A 198 -1.89 29.60 60.84
C PRO A 198 -0.97 29.67 62.07
N PRO A 199 0.17 30.38 61.99
CA PRO A 199 1.06 30.54 63.13
C PRO A 199 0.29 31.17 64.30
N PRO A 200 0.54 30.75 65.56
CA PRO A 200 -0.21 31.23 66.70
C PRO A 200 -0.07 32.76 66.82
N THR A 201 -1.20 33.46 66.83
CA THR A 201 -1.27 34.89 67.09
C THR A 201 -0.74 35.15 68.50
N THR A 202 0.48 35.67 68.62
CA THR A 202 0.98 36.17 69.90
C THR A 202 0.17 37.40 70.28
N TYR A 203 -0.77 37.23 71.21
CA TYR A 203 -1.37 38.35 71.94
C TYR A 203 -0.25 39.05 72.71
N ILE A 204 0.14 40.22 72.23
CA ILE A 204 0.93 41.15 73.03
C ILE A 204 -0.01 41.64 74.13
N GLN A 205 0.19 41.16 75.36
CA GLN A 205 -0.42 41.77 76.54
C GLN A 205 0.22 43.13 76.73
N ASP A 206 -0.54 44.20 76.50
CA ASP A 206 -0.14 45.53 76.96
C ASP A 206 0.02 45.51 78.49
N PRO A 207 1.13 46.03 79.04
CA PRO A 207 1.34 46.05 80.48
C PRO A 207 0.35 47.01 81.17
N PRO A 208 -0.08 46.72 82.40
CA PRO A 208 -1.07 47.53 83.10
C PRO A 208 -0.53 48.91 83.43
N PHE A 209 -1.31 49.95 83.11
CA PHE A 209 -1.10 51.32 83.54
C PHE A 209 -1.10 51.37 85.08
N MET A 210 0.06 51.71 85.67
CA MET A 210 0.17 52.10 87.07
C MET A 210 -0.47 53.49 87.23
N HIS A 211 -1.61 53.56 87.92
CA HIS A 211 -2.12 54.83 88.45
C HIS A 211 -1.19 55.31 89.57
N VAL A 212 -0.59 56.48 89.36
CA VAL A 212 0.09 57.25 90.40
C VAL A 212 -0.97 58.07 91.13
N ASN A 213 -1.08 57.88 92.44
CA ASN A 213 -1.97 58.65 93.30
C ASN A 213 -1.44 60.08 93.52
N GLU A 214 -2.33 61.05 93.46
CA GLU A 214 -2.39 62.23 94.34
C GLU A 214 -3.87 62.50 94.71
#